data_AF-I5B630-F1
#
_entry.id   AF-I5B630-F1
#
_cell.length_a   1.000
_cell.length_b   1.000
_cell.length_c   1.000
_cell.angle_alpha   90.00
_cell.angle_beta   90.00
_cell.angle_gamma   90.00
#
_symmetry.space_group_name_H-M   'P 1'
#
loop_
_entity.id
_entity.type
_entity.pdbx_description
1 polymer ?
#
loop_
_entity_poly.entity_id
_entity_poly.type
_entity_poly.pdbx_seq_one_letter_code
_entity_poly.pdbx_strand_id
1 'polypeptide(L)'
;MARMARAVAPGFPHHITERGNRRQQTFFSDQDYQSYLALMAEWCVNWYLASVLDEDELSLKEIKEMAEQAISKETGEYIMTLAEKLRKEGEERGKLEGKLEGLKETIELGITLKFPGDIDTVMIEVNKIDDLKTLVKIKEAIKTAKDSSEILALMK
;
A
#
# COMPACT_ATOMS: atom_id res chain seq x y z
N MET A 1 -10.44 -9.57 17.60
CA MET A 1 -10.22 -9.86 19.04
C MET A 1 -9.74 -8.58 19.68
N ALA A 2 -10.46 -8.03 20.66
CA ALA A 2 -9.98 -6.88 21.42
C ALA A 2 -8.75 -7.33 22.23
N ARG A 3 -7.59 -6.71 21.98
CA ARG A 3 -6.40 -6.88 22.82
C ARG A 3 -6.44 -5.83 23.93
N MET A 4 -5.99 -6.17 25.13
CA MET A 4 -5.74 -5.16 26.17
C MET A 4 -4.74 -4.13 25.63
N ALA A 5 -5.00 -2.86 25.92
CA ALA A 5 -4.06 -1.80 25.60
C ALA A 5 -2.70 -2.09 26.26
N ARG A 6 -1.61 -1.81 25.54
CA ARG A 6 -0.28 -1.91 26.12
C ARG A 6 -0.12 -0.81 27.18
N ALA A 7 0.49 -1.14 28.32
CA ALA A 7 0.85 -0.15 29.31
C ALA A 7 1.89 0.81 28.71
N VAL A 8 1.65 2.12 28.85
CA VAL A 8 2.57 3.17 28.42
C VAL A 8 3.21 3.74 29.68
N ALA A 9 4.55 3.73 29.72
CA ALA A 9 5.35 4.32 30.80
C ALA A 9 5.99 5.63 30.30
N PRO A 10 5.43 6.81 30.64
CA PRO A 10 5.98 8.08 30.20
C PRO A 10 7.42 8.31 30.69
N GLY A 11 8.24 8.98 29.89
CA GLY A 11 9.63 9.33 30.25
C GLY A 11 10.66 8.21 30.08
N PHE A 12 10.26 7.01 29.68
CA PHE A 12 11.16 5.89 29.42
C PHE A 12 11.18 5.53 27.93
N PRO A 13 12.34 5.13 27.37
CA PRO A 13 12.41 4.70 25.97
C PRO A 13 11.61 3.40 25.78
N HIS A 14 10.76 3.38 24.75
CA HIS A 14 10.02 2.19 24.34
C HIS A 14 10.69 1.55 23.13
N HIS A 15 10.89 0.23 23.18
CA HIS A 15 11.26 -0.52 22.00
C HIS A 15 10.00 -0.83 21.17
N ILE A 16 9.98 -0.34 19.94
CA ILE A 16 8.87 -0.50 19.00
C ILE A 16 9.26 -1.52 17.94
N THR A 17 8.38 -2.50 17.71
CA THR A 17 8.53 -3.48 16.63
C THR A 17 7.28 -3.49 15.78
N GLU A 18 7.42 -3.24 14.48
CA GLU A 18 6.33 -3.39 13.53
C GLU A 18 6.24 -4.80 12.97
N ARG A 19 5.01 -5.26 12.74
CA ARG A 19 4.76 -6.58 12.17
C ARG A 19 3.48 -6.56 11.34
N GLY A 20 3.62 -6.91 10.07
CA GLY A 20 2.49 -7.10 9.17
C GLY A 20 1.49 -8.14 9.66
N ASN A 21 0.24 -7.96 9.25
CA ASN A 21 -0.84 -8.86 9.61
C ASN A 21 -0.48 -10.31 9.23
N ARG A 22 -0.68 -11.25 10.15
CA ARG A 22 -0.28 -12.67 9.96
C ARG A 22 1.20 -12.90 9.58
N ARG A 23 2.14 -12.02 9.99
CA ARG A 23 3.58 -12.06 9.58
C ARG A 23 3.81 -11.74 8.11
N GLN A 24 2.85 -11.14 7.43
CA GLN A 24 3.08 -10.66 6.09
C GLN A 24 4.16 -9.56 6.09
N GLN A 25 4.77 -9.40 4.93
CA GLN A 25 5.75 -8.36 4.67
C GLN A 25 5.13 -6.99 4.97
N THR A 26 5.87 -6.13 5.68
CA THR A 26 5.36 -4.83 6.17
C THR A 26 5.70 -3.69 5.22
N PHE A 27 6.84 -3.80 4.53
CA PHE A 27 7.32 -2.81 3.57
C PHE A 27 7.53 -3.53 2.24
N PHE A 28 6.94 -3.05 1.16
CA PHE A 28 6.99 -3.68 -0.16
C PHE A 28 8.16 -3.15 -1.00
N SER A 29 8.76 -2.05 -0.56
CA SER A 29 9.98 -1.45 -1.11
C SER A 29 10.80 -0.75 -0.02
N ASP A 30 12.07 -0.47 -0.31
CA ASP A 30 12.92 0.35 0.57
C ASP A 30 12.32 1.75 0.80
N GLN A 31 11.61 2.28 -0.19
CA GLN A 31 10.96 3.58 -0.10
C GLN A 31 9.84 3.61 0.94
N ASP A 32 9.11 2.50 1.12
CA ASP A 32 8.07 2.39 2.15
C ASP A 32 8.70 2.47 3.55
N TYR A 33 9.85 1.80 3.72
CA TYR A 33 10.58 1.82 4.98
C TYR A 33 11.16 3.20 5.29
N GLN A 34 11.73 3.89 4.29
CA GLN A 34 12.22 5.26 4.47
C GLN A 34 11.08 6.23 4.82
N SER A 35 9.94 6.10 4.16
CA SER A 35 8.74 6.90 4.46
C SER A 35 8.23 6.65 5.88
N TYR A 36 8.24 5.39 6.33
CA TYR A 36 7.89 5.01 7.69
C TYR A 36 8.83 5.62 8.72
N LEU A 37 10.15 5.58 8.50
CA LEU A 37 11.13 6.19 9.40
C LEU A 37 10.97 7.71 9.48
N ALA A 38 10.76 8.38 8.34
CA ALA A 38 10.54 9.82 8.30
C ALA A 38 9.29 10.22 9.11
N LEU A 39 8.18 9.50 8.90
CA LEU A 39 6.94 9.74 9.64
C LEU A 39 7.13 9.45 11.15
N MET A 40 7.78 8.35 11.51
CA MET A 40 8.05 8.04 12.92
C MET A 40 8.88 9.15 13.58
N ALA A 41 9.95 9.61 12.93
CA ALA A 41 10.80 10.67 13.44
C ALA A 41 10.02 11.97 13.65
N GLU A 42 9.21 12.38 12.67
CA GLU A 42 8.35 13.56 12.76
C GLU A 42 7.42 13.49 13.98
N TRP A 43 6.70 12.38 14.13
CA TRP A 43 5.75 12.23 15.23
C TRP A 43 6.44 12.12 16.59
N CYS A 44 7.58 11.45 16.68
CA CYS A 44 8.38 11.43 17.92
C CYS A 44 8.83 12.84 18.31
N VAL A 45 9.28 13.66 17.35
CA VAL A 45 9.67 15.05 17.60
C VAL A 45 8.47 15.89 18.02
N ASN A 46 7.35 15.80 17.30
CA ASN A 46 6.12 16.54 17.64
C ASN A 46 5.63 16.21 19.04
N TRP A 47 5.63 14.93 19.41
CA TRP A 47 5.21 14.49 20.74
C TRP A 47 6.19 14.90 21.83
N TYR A 48 7.50 14.81 21.56
CA TYR A 48 8.53 15.29 22.48
C TYR A 48 8.37 16.79 22.73
N LEU A 49 8.24 17.60 21.68
CA LEU A 49 8.01 19.03 21.78
C LEU A 49 6.72 19.32 22.56
N ALA A 50 5.60 18.67 22.22
CA ALA A 50 4.35 18.83 22.96
C ALA A 50 4.45 18.41 24.44
N SER A 51 5.33 17.46 24.78
CA SER A 51 5.54 17.01 26.16
C SER A 51 6.51 17.88 26.97
N VAL A 52 7.38 18.63 26.30
CA VAL A 52 8.38 19.53 26.91
C VAL A 52 7.82 20.94 27.07
N LEU A 53 6.83 21.29 26.25
CA LEU A 53 6.12 22.57 26.30
C LEU A 53 4.92 22.46 27.23
N ASP A 54 5.09 22.85 28.49
CA ASP A 54 3.96 23.13 29.38
C ASP A 54 3.12 24.29 28.81
N GLU A 55 1.78 24.12 28.89
CA GLU A 55 0.58 24.93 28.56
C GLU A 55 0.61 26.36 27.94
N ASP A 56 1.74 27.00 27.66
CA ASP A 56 1.75 28.31 27.03
C ASP A 56 1.69 28.18 25.51
N GLU A 57 0.49 28.43 24.94
CA GLU A 57 0.17 28.51 23.50
C GLU A 57 1.16 29.35 22.67
N LEU A 58 1.92 30.24 23.32
CA LEU A 58 2.95 31.08 22.71
C LEU A 58 4.14 30.24 22.16
N SER A 59 4.45 29.10 22.78
CA SER A 59 5.63 28.27 22.44
C SER A 59 5.42 27.40 21.18
N LEU A 60 4.19 26.93 20.94
CA LEU A 60 3.86 26.10 19.77
C LEU A 60 4.00 26.88 18.47
N LYS A 61 3.68 28.18 18.49
CA LYS A 61 3.80 29.05 17.32
C LYS A 61 5.27 29.36 17.00
N GLU A 62 6.06 29.67 18.02
CA GLU A 62 7.50 29.92 17.88
C GLU A 62 8.25 28.66 17.44
N ILE A 63 7.88 27.48 17.95
CA ILE A 63 8.51 26.21 17.57
C ILE A 63 8.08 25.76 16.17
N LYS A 64 6.83 25.99 15.79
CA LYS A 64 6.38 25.79 14.41
C LYS A 64 7.13 26.71 13.46
N GLU A 65 7.31 27.98 13.80
CA GLU A 65 8.11 28.91 13.00
C GLU A 65 9.59 28.51 12.97
N MET A 66 10.18 28.05 14.07
CA MET A 66 11.56 27.55 14.10
C MET A 66 11.74 26.27 13.28
N ALA A 67 10.78 25.34 13.32
CA ALA A 67 10.80 24.12 12.53
C ALA A 67 10.59 24.42 11.02
N GLU A 68 9.68 25.34 10.69
CA GLU A 68 9.45 25.84 9.31
C GLU A 68 10.60 26.71 8.78
N GLN A 69 11.44 27.28 9.66
CA GLN A 69 12.66 27.98 9.29
C GLN A 69 13.86 27.03 9.16
N ALA A 70 13.96 26.02 10.04
CA ALA A 70 15.04 25.03 10.04
C ALA A 70 14.89 24.01 8.90
N ILE A 71 13.67 23.60 8.60
CA ILE A 71 13.31 22.95 7.35
C ILE A 71 13.07 24.10 6.38
N SER A 72 14.06 24.45 5.56
CA SER A 72 13.92 25.50 4.53
C SER A 72 12.52 25.41 3.91
N LYS A 73 11.82 26.54 3.76
CA LYS A 73 10.49 26.61 3.12
C LYS A 73 10.45 25.85 1.80
N GLU A 74 11.58 25.85 1.08
CA GLU A 74 11.85 25.12 -0.15
C GLU A 74 11.92 23.60 0.05
N THR A 75 12.50 23.14 1.17
CA THR A 75 12.56 21.71 1.56
C THR A 75 11.21 21.20 2.06
N GLY A 76 10.46 22.00 2.84
CA GLY A 76 9.10 21.66 3.27
C GLY A 76 8.12 21.58 2.10
N GLU A 77 8.18 22.53 1.18
CA GLU A 77 7.43 22.49 -0.10
C GLU A 77 7.85 21.30 -0.96
N TYR A 78 9.15 21.00 -1.06
CA TYR A 78 9.65 19.82 -1.78
C TYR A 78 9.15 18.50 -1.17
N ILE A 79 9.15 18.36 0.16
CA ILE A 79 8.65 17.17 0.86
C ILE A 79 7.14 17.01 0.63
N MET A 80 6.36 18.09 0.72
CA MET A 80 4.91 18.05 0.44
C MET A 80 4.64 17.66 -1.02
N THR A 81 5.39 18.24 -1.96
CA THR A 81 5.27 17.94 -3.39
C THR A 81 5.65 16.47 -3.69
N LEU A 82 6.70 15.96 -3.04
CA LEU A 82 7.11 14.57 -3.14
C LEU A 82 6.07 13.63 -2.55
N ALA A 83 5.53 13.96 -1.37
CA ALA A 83 4.48 13.18 -0.72
C ALA A 83 3.20 13.14 -1.57
N GLU A 84 2.78 14.27 -2.16
CA GLU A 84 1.66 14.33 -3.09
C GLU A 84 1.90 13.47 -4.34
N LYS A 85 3.11 13.53 -4.91
CA LYS A 85 3.49 12.72 -6.06
C LYS A 85 3.44 11.22 -5.73
N LEU A 86 4.01 10.82 -4.59
CA LEU A 86 3.98 9.42 -4.12
C LEU A 86 2.55 8.94 -3.84
N ARG A 87 1.70 9.80 -3.24
CA ARG A 87 0.27 9.48 -3.03
C ARG A 87 -0.44 9.22 -4.36
N LYS A 88 -0.18 10.06 -5.36
CA LYS A 88 -0.80 9.96 -6.68
C LYS A 88 -0.31 8.71 -7.43
N GLU A 89 1.00 8.45 -7.41
CA GLU A 89 1.58 7.23 -7.98
C GLU A 89 1.03 5.98 -7.30
N GLY A 90 0.89 5.98 -5.97
CA GLY A 90 0.28 4.90 -5.21
C GLY A 90 -1.19 4.68 -5.55
N GLU A 91 -1.98 5.75 -5.71
CA GLU A 91 -3.39 5.66 -6.11
C GLU A 91 -3.55 5.08 -7.52
N GLU A 92 -2.74 5.54 -8.48
CA GLU A 92 -2.75 5.04 -9.85
C GLU A 92 -2.32 3.57 -9.91
N ARG A 93 -1.25 3.22 -9.21
CA ARG A 93 -0.76 1.85 -9.11
C ARG A 93 -1.80 0.93 -8.46
N GLY A 94 -2.38 1.32 -7.34
CA GLY A 94 -3.40 0.54 -6.65
C GLY A 94 -4.67 0.34 -7.49
N LYS A 95 -5.08 1.35 -8.26
CA LYS A 95 -6.20 1.21 -9.22
C LYS A 95 -5.89 0.22 -10.33
N LEU A 96 -4.66 0.18 -10.82
CA LEU A 96 -4.24 -0.77 -11.87
C LEU A 96 -4.14 -2.19 -11.32
N GLU A 97 -3.44 -2.37 -10.19
CA GLU A 97 -3.28 -3.67 -9.52
C GLU A 97 -4.65 -4.26 -9.13
N GLY A 98 -5.53 -3.46 -8.53
CA GLY A 98 -6.87 -3.95 -8.15
C GLY A 98 -7.75 -4.33 -9.36
N LYS A 99 -7.60 -3.66 -10.51
CA LYS A 99 -8.31 -4.05 -11.75
C LYS A 99 -7.76 -5.36 -12.32
N LEU A 100 -6.43 -5.55 -12.28
CA LEU A 100 -5.79 -6.78 -12.74
C LEU A 100 -6.22 -7.96 -11.86
N GLU A 101 -6.11 -7.81 -10.54
CA GLU A 101 -6.47 -8.84 -9.56
C GLU A 101 -7.96 -9.21 -9.67
N GLY A 102 -8.86 -8.22 -9.69
CA GLY A 102 -10.29 -8.49 -9.84
C GLY A 102 -10.66 -9.18 -11.17
N LEU A 103 -9.94 -8.90 -12.26
CA LEU A 103 -10.12 -9.62 -13.52
C LEU A 103 -9.60 -11.06 -13.44
N LYS A 104 -8.45 -11.28 -12.79
CA LYS A 104 -7.89 -12.63 -12.57
C LYS A 104 -8.85 -13.47 -11.72
N GLU A 105 -9.39 -12.94 -10.63
CA GLU A 105 -10.42 -13.60 -9.80
C GLU A 105 -11.70 -13.91 -10.60
N THR A 106 -12.15 -12.97 -11.44
CA THR A 106 -13.34 -13.19 -12.28
C THR A 106 -13.11 -14.33 -13.29
N ILE A 107 -11.90 -14.39 -13.86
CA ILE A 107 -11.49 -15.47 -14.77
C ILE A 107 -11.44 -16.80 -14.03
N GLU A 108 -10.83 -16.84 -12.84
CA GLU A 108 -10.74 -18.03 -12.00
C GLU A 108 -12.12 -18.59 -11.67
N LEU A 109 -13.06 -17.74 -11.25
CA LEU A 109 -14.45 -18.12 -11.00
C LEU A 109 -15.13 -18.65 -12.26
N GLY A 110 -14.93 -17.98 -13.41
CA GLY A 110 -15.51 -18.40 -14.68
C GLY A 110 -15.01 -19.78 -15.13
N ILE A 111 -13.71 -20.05 -14.98
CA ILE A 111 -13.11 -21.36 -15.27
C ILE A 111 -13.61 -22.40 -14.27
N THR A 112 -13.66 -22.09 -12.97
CA THR A 112 -14.16 -23.01 -11.95
C THR A 112 -15.58 -23.49 -12.25
N LEU A 113 -16.44 -22.59 -12.75
CA LEU A 113 -17.83 -22.92 -13.08
C LEU A 113 -17.97 -23.73 -14.38
N LYS A 114 -17.14 -23.49 -15.40
CA LYS A 114 -17.27 -24.13 -16.72
C LYS A 114 -16.35 -25.34 -16.92
N PHE A 115 -15.11 -25.25 -16.46
CA PHE A 115 -14.02 -26.19 -16.69
C PHE A 115 -13.26 -26.46 -15.37
N PRO A 116 -13.89 -27.10 -14.37
CA PRO A 116 -13.32 -27.26 -13.03
C PRO A 116 -12.01 -28.08 -13.00
N GLY A 117 -11.74 -28.90 -14.03
CA GLY A 117 -10.51 -29.69 -14.12
C GLY A 117 -9.28 -28.93 -14.66
N ASP A 118 -9.47 -27.76 -15.26
CA ASP A 118 -8.41 -27.03 -15.98
C ASP A 118 -7.99 -25.73 -15.29
N ILE A 119 -8.48 -25.49 -14.06
CA ILE A 119 -8.24 -24.26 -13.29
C ILE A 119 -6.74 -23.97 -13.18
N ASP A 120 -5.96 -24.94 -12.69
CA ASP A 120 -4.53 -24.75 -12.45
C ASP A 120 -3.78 -24.42 -13.75
N THR A 121 -4.08 -25.14 -14.83
CA THR A 121 -3.44 -24.97 -16.14
C THR A 121 -3.69 -23.56 -16.70
N VAL A 122 -4.95 -23.09 -16.61
CA VAL A 122 -5.32 -21.77 -17.13
C VAL A 122 -4.79 -20.66 -16.23
N MET A 123 -4.87 -20.81 -14.91
CA MET A 123 -4.46 -19.77 -13.96
C MET A 123 -2.94 -19.56 -13.94
N ILE A 124 -2.13 -20.60 -14.22
CA ILE A 124 -0.68 -20.44 -14.38
C ILE A 124 -0.35 -19.43 -15.49
N GLU A 125 -1.07 -19.46 -16.61
CA GLU A 125 -0.85 -18.53 -17.73
C GLU A 125 -1.51 -17.16 -17.48
N VAL A 126 -2.73 -17.13 -16.93
CA VAL A 126 -3.43 -15.88 -16.56
C VAL A 126 -2.62 -15.05 -15.57
N ASN A 127 -1.98 -15.70 -14.59
CA ASN A 127 -1.21 -15.01 -13.57
C ASN A 127 0.03 -14.29 -14.11
N LYS A 128 0.57 -14.74 -15.25
CA LYS A 128 1.71 -14.10 -15.95
C LYS A 128 1.30 -12.87 -16.76
N ILE A 129 0.01 -12.61 -16.93
CA ILE A 129 -0.51 -11.52 -17.75
C ILE A 129 -0.69 -10.27 -16.88
N ASP A 130 0.03 -9.21 -17.23
CA ASP A 130 -0.08 -7.90 -16.60
C ASP A 130 -0.79 -6.86 -17.49
N ASP A 131 -1.29 -7.29 -18.66
CA ASP A 131 -2.08 -6.45 -19.57
C ASP A 131 -3.59 -6.60 -19.33
N LEU A 132 -4.22 -5.50 -18.93
CA LEU A 132 -5.67 -5.41 -18.70
C LEU A 132 -6.50 -5.77 -19.95
N LYS A 133 -6.06 -5.37 -21.15
CA LYS A 133 -6.84 -5.62 -22.38
C LYS A 133 -6.93 -7.10 -22.68
N THR A 134 -5.83 -7.81 -22.50
CA THR A 134 -5.75 -9.26 -22.71
C THR A 134 -6.63 -10.00 -21.71
N LEU A 135 -6.59 -9.62 -20.41
CA LEU A 135 -7.48 -10.20 -19.40
C LEU A 135 -8.98 -9.97 -19.70
N VAL A 136 -9.35 -8.78 -20.20
CA VAL A 136 -10.75 -8.52 -20.61
C VAL A 136 -11.16 -9.42 -21.77
N LYS A 137 -10.29 -9.63 -22.78
CA LYS A 137 -10.59 -10.54 -23.89
C LYS A 137 -10.78 -11.98 -23.40
N ILE A 138 -9.92 -12.44 -22.49
CA ILE A 138 -10.01 -13.77 -21.87
C ILE A 138 -11.34 -13.91 -21.11
N LYS A 139 -11.68 -12.93 -20.27
CA LYS A 139 -12.95 -12.91 -19.54
C LYS A 139 -14.16 -13.04 -20.47
N GLU A 140 -14.17 -12.31 -21.58
CA GLU A 140 -15.28 -12.38 -22.54
C GLU A 140 -15.29 -13.72 -23.30
N ALA A 141 -14.12 -14.26 -23.66
CA ALA A 141 -14.00 -15.56 -24.31
C ALA A 141 -14.52 -16.70 -23.41
N ILE A 142 -14.31 -16.64 -22.09
CA ILE A 142 -14.82 -17.66 -21.15
C ILE A 142 -16.34 -17.83 -21.25
N LYS A 143 -17.08 -16.75 -21.52
CA LYS A 143 -18.55 -16.81 -21.65
C LYS A 143 -18.98 -17.71 -22.81
N THR A 144 -18.28 -17.67 -23.93
CA THR A 144 -18.66 -18.38 -25.18
C THR A 144 -17.85 -19.65 -25.44
N ALA A 145 -16.68 -19.79 -24.80
CA ALA A 145 -15.79 -20.93 -25.02
C ALA A 145 -16.44 -22.27 -24.67
N LYS A 146 -16.14 -23.29 -25.47
CA LYS A 146 -16.63 -24.67 -25.26
C LYS A 146 -15.61 -25.57 -24.54
N ASP A 147 -14.35 -25.16 -24.57
CA ASP A 147 -13.19 -25.89 -24.05
C ASP A 147 -12.15 -24.88 -23.51
N SER A 148 -11.36 -25.30 -22.53
CA SER A 148 -10.26 -24.53 -21.96
C SER A 148 -9.13 -24.26 -22.98
N SER A 149 -8.95 -25.12 -24.00
CA SER A 149 -7.94 -24.88 -25.06
C SER A 149 -8.20 -23.62 -25.89
N GLU A 150 -9.46 -23.23 -26.10
CA GLU A 150 -9.83 -22.01 -26.82
C GLU A 150 -9.38 -20.75 -26.04
N ILE A 151 -9.35 -20.84 -24.72
CA ILE A 151 -8.92 -19.76 -23.83
C ILE A 151 -7.40 -19.69 -23.79
N LEU A 152 -6.72 -20.83 -23.70
CA LEU A 152 -5.25 -20.92 -23.76
C LEU A 152 -4.68 -20.43 -25.09
N ALA A 153 -5.42 -20.58 -26.20
CA ALA A 153 -5.00 -20.06 -27.51
C ALA A 153 -4.91 -18.52 -27.56
N LEU A 154 -5.63 -17.81 -26.68
CA LEU A 154 -5.59 -16.35 -26.57
C LEU A 154 -4.42 -15.83 -25.71
N MET A 155 -3.67 -16.74 -25.09
CA MET A 155 -2.55 -16.46 -24.17
C MET A 155 -1.17 -16.69 -24.81
N LYS A 156 -1.13 -17.19 -26.04
CA LYS A 156 0.09 -17.29 -26.88
C LYS A 156 0.29 -16.03 -27.70
#